data_AF-A0A3T2V0I3-F1
#
_entry.id   AF-A0A3T2V0I3-F1
#
_cell.length_a   1.000
_cell.length_b   1.000
_cell.length_c   1.000
_cell.angle_alpha   90.00
_cell.angle_beta   90.00
_cell.angle_gamma   90.00
#
_symmetry.space_group_name_H-M   'P 1'
#
loop_
_entity.id
_entity.type
_entity.pdbx_description
1 polymer ?
#
loop_
_entity_poly.entity_id
_entity_poly.type
_entity_poly.pdbx_seq_one_letter_code
_entity_poly.pdbx_strand_id
1 'polypeptide(L)' 'MPGATVADEFDKTLAFLEAIVNADNETTIGEIRSFADTLGAVRFNRNKINRQLSKPNLASLALEHEVI' A
#
# COMPACT_ATOMS: atom_id res chain seq x y z
N MET A 1 4.51 -3.35 -0.41
CA MET A 1 4.48 -3.52 -1.87
C MET A 1 4.64 -2.18 -2.55
N PRO A 2 5.84 -1.84 -3.04
CA PRO A 2 6.02 -0.79 -4.02
C PRO A 2 5.10 -1.03 -5.23
N GLY A 3 4.51 0.02 -5.80
CA GLY A 3 3.56 -0.10 -6.91
C GLY A 3 2.11 -0.29 -6.51
N ALA A 4 1.77 -0.24 -5.21
CA ALA A 4 0.39 -0.34 -4.74
C ALA A 4 -0.55 0.68 -5.41
N THR A 5 -1.67 0.20 -5.93
CA THR A 5 -2.66 0.96 -6.71
C THR A 5 -3.89 1.32 -5.88
N VAL A 6 -4.83 2.05 -6.49
CA VAL A 6 -6.15 2.31 -5.90
C VAL A 6 -6.97 1.02 -5.81
N ALA A 7 -6.83 0.11 -6.77
CA ALA A 7 -7.51 -1.19 -6.76
C ALA A 7 -7.04 -2.04 -5.59
N ASP A 8 -5.72 -2.10 -5.34
CA ASP A 8 -5.18 -2.83 -4.18
C ASP A 8 -5.73 -2.30 -2.86
N GLU A 9 -5.89 -0.98 -2.73
CA GLU A 9 -6.47 -0.39 -1.53
C GLU A 9 -7.96 -0.71 -1.39
N PHE A 10 -8.69 -0.72 -2.49
CA PHE A 10 -10.10 -1.12 -2.52
C PHE A 10 -10.26 -2.57 -2.07
N ASP A 11 -9.47 -3.49 -2.64
CA ASP A 11 -9.50 -4.91 -2.32
C ASP A 11 -9.17 -5.17 -0.84
N LYS A 12 -8.15 -4.49 -0.29
CA LYS A 12 -7.82 -4.62 1.13
C LYS A 12 -8.84 -3.97 2.05
N THR A 13 -9.54 -2.92 1.59
CA THR A 13 -10.65 -2.33 2.33
C THR A 13 -11.84 -3.29 2.38
N LEU A 14 -12.19 -3.91 1.25
CA LEU A 14 -13.26 -4.89 1.17
C LEU A 14 -12.96 -6.11 2.06
N ALA A 15 -11.76 -6.69 1.95
CA ALA A 15 -11.34 -7.82 2.78
C ALA A 15 -11.39 -7.50 4.29
N PHE A 16 -11.06 -6.27 4.68
CA PHE A 16 -11.17 -5.85 6.08
C PHE A 16 -12.63 -5.76 6.56
N LEU A 17 -13.52 -5.20 5.73
CA LEU A 17 -14.95 -5.15 6.04
C LEU A 17 -15.58 -6.53 6.09
N GLU A 18 -15.20 -7.44 5.18
CA GLU A 18 -15.62 -8.83 5.18
C GLU A 18 -15.18 -9.56 6.45
N ALA A 19 -13.95 -9.32 6.92
CA ALA A 19 -13.47 -9.88 8.18
C ALA A 19 -14.29 -9.39 9.39
N ILE A 20 -14.73 -8.13 9.40
CA ILE A 20 -15.59 -7.58 10.46
C ILE A 20 -17.00 -8.17 10.37
N VAL A 21 -17.59 -8.23 9.18
CA VAL A 21 -18.97 -8.72 8.98
C VAL A 21 -19.08 -10.21 9.30
N ASN A 22 -18.04 -11.00 9.03
CA ASN A 22 -18.02 -12.42 9.30
C ASN A 22 -17.42 -12.79 10.67
N ALA A 23 -17.05 -11.79 11.49
CA ALA A 23 -16.53 -12.04 12.82
C ALA A 23 -17.61 -12.68 13.72
N ASP A 24 -17.23 -13.72 14.44
CA ASP A 24 -18.05 -14.41 15.42
C ASP A 24 -17.49 -14.19 16.84
N ASN A 25 -18.06 -14.91 17.82
CA ASN A 25 -17.67 -14.79 19.22
C ASN A 25 -16.28 -15.36 19.53
N GLU A 26 -15.71 -16.17 18.64
CA GLU A 26 -14.35 -16.72 18.78
C GLU A 26 -13.30 -15.83 18.11
N THR A 27 -13.74 -14.98 17.17
CA THR A 27 -12.87 -14.07 16.43
C THR A 27 -12.12 -13.12 17.36
N THR A 28 -10.79 -13.16 17.25
CA THR A 28 -9.90 -12.37 18.10
C THR A 28 -9.57 -11.01 17.50
N ILE A 29 -9.22 -10.06 18.37
CA ILE A 29 -8.67 -8.76 17.94
C ILE A 29 -7.40 -8.95 17.11
N GLY A 30 -6.59 -9.98 17.40
CA GLY A 30 -5.36 -10.28 16.67
C GLY A 30 -5.64 -10.62 15.20
N GLU A 31 -6.67 -11.41 14.94
CA GLU A 31 -7.10 -11.77 13.58
C GLU A 31 -7.61 -10.55 12.82
N ILE A 32 -8.46 -9.71 13.43
CA ILE A 32 -8.94 -8.48 12.80
C ILE A 32 -7.80 -7.47 12.55
N ARG A 33 -6.82 -7.39 13.46
CA ARG A 33 -5.66 -6.49 13.33
C ARG A 33 -4.81 -6.81 12.09
N SER A 34 -4.67 -8.08 11.72
CA SER A 34 -3.94 -8.50 10.51
C SER A 34 -4.45 -7.82 9.24
N PHE A 35 -5.77 -7.68 9.10
CA PHE A 35 -6.39 -7.00 7.98
C PHE A 35 -6.15 -5.48 8.00
N ALA A 36 -6.25 -4.87 9.19
CA ALA A 36 -5.97 -3.45 9.37
C ALA A 36 -4.51 -3.10 9.03
N ASP A 37 -3.56 -3.93 9.44
CA ASP A 37 -2.13 -3.75 9.13
C ASP A 37 -1.86 -3.89 7.63
N THR A 38 -2.50 -4.86 6.98
CA THR A 38 -2.41 -5.06 5.53
C THR A 38 -2.94 -3.86 4.75
N LEU A 39 -4.11 -3.34 5.13
CA LEU A 39 -4.67 -2.12 4.54
C LEU A 39 -3.77 -0.90 4.78
N GLY A 40 -3.22 -0.77 5.99
CA GLY A 40 -2.28 0.29 6.35
C GLY A 40 -1.02 0.27 5.48
N ALA A 41 -0.46 -0.91 5.23
CA ALA A 41 0.71 -1.07 4.38
C ALA A 41 0.43 -0.67 2.92
N VAL A 42 -0.72 -1.04 2.36
CA VAL A 42 -1.12 -0.64 1.00
C VAL A 42 -1.27 0.88 0.88
N ARG A 43 -2.01 1.50 1.81
CA ARG A 43 -2.19 2.96 1.88
C ARG A 43 -0.86 3.70 1.98
N PHE A 44 0.04 3.21 2.83
CA PHE A 44 1.37 3.78 2.98
C PHE A 44 2.17 3.73 1.66
N ASN A 45 2.17 2.59 0.98
CA ASN A 45 2.93 2.42 -0.25
C ASN A 45 2.37 3.28 -1.39
N ARG A 46 1.05 3.31 -1.57
CA ARG A 46 0.37 4.11 -2.59
C ARG A 46 0.64 5.61 -2.42
N ASN A 47 0.52 6.12 -1.19
CA ASN A 47 0.61 7.57 -0.95
C ASN A 47 2.04 8.08 -0.78
N LYS A 48 2.92 7.28 -0.15
CA LYS A 48 4.26 7.72 0.24
C LYS A 48 5.35 7.14 -0.64
N ILE A 49 5.42 5.81 -0.79
CA ILE A 49 6.49 5.17 -1.56
C ILE A 49 6.35 5.47 -3.05
N ASN A 50 5.17 5.28 -3.64
CA ASN A 50 4.98 5.53 -5.07
C ASN A 50 5.21 7.01 -5.41
N ARG A 51 4.80 7.95 -4.54
CA ARG A 51 5.11 9.38 -4.71
C ARG A 51 6.61 9.66 -4.66
N GLN A 52 7.37 8.94 -3.84
CA GLN A 52 8.83 9.09 -3.81
C GLN A 52 9.48 8.48 -5.05
N LEU A 53 9.02 7.32 -5.50
CA LEU A 53 9.50 6.65 -6.72
C LEU A 53 9.12 7.40 -8.00
N SER A 54 8.00 8.12 -8.01
CA SER A 54 7.57 8.93 -9.16
C SER A 54 8.32 10.26 -9.27
N LYS A 55 9.13 10.63 -8.27
CA LYS A 55 10.02 11.79 -8.42
C LYS A 55 11.13 11.38 -9.39
N PRO A 56 11.40 12.17 -10.44
CA PRO A 56 12.56 11.91 -11.28
C PRO A 56 13.79 11.87 -10.39
N ASN A 57 14.55 10.78 -10.47
CA ASN A 57 15.82 10.70 -9.79
C ASN A 57 16.74 11.71 -10.45
N LEU A 58 16.89 12.89 -9.84
CA LEU A 58 17.73 13.98 -10.38
C LEU A 58 19.18 13.52 -10.56
N ALA A 59 19.63 12.51 -9.81
CA ALA A 59 20.92 11.87 -10.00
C ALA A 59 21.02 11.06 -11.31
N SER A 60 19.91 10.53 -11.82
CA SER A 60 19.85 9.81 -13.11
C SER A 60 19.79 10.77 -14.30
N LEU A 61 19.11 11.91 -14.16
CA LEU A 61 19.03 12.96 -15.18
C LEU A 61 20.38 13.66 -15.44
N ALA A 62 21.25 13.74 -14.43
CA ALA A 62 22.58 14.33 -14.58
C ALA A 62 23.53 13.49 -15.46
N LEU A 63 23.37 12.16 -15.48
CA LEU A 63 24.21 11.25 -16.28
C LEU A 63 23.80 11.18 -17.75
N GLU A 64 22.54 11.49 -18.07
CA GLU A 64 22.03 11.50 -19.45
C GLU A 64 22.43 12.80 -20.18
N HIS A 65 22.74 13.88 -19.44
CA HIS A 65 23.04 15.21 -20.01
C HIS A 65 24.54 15.46 -20.28
N GLU A 66 25.41 14.51 -19.93
CA GLU A 66 26.87 14.59 -20.17
C GLU A 66 27.31 13.85 -21.45
N VAL A 67 26.35 13.36 -22.25
CA VAL A 67 26.57 12.71 -23.57
C VAL A 67 25.93 13.56 -24.68
N ILE A 68 26.39 14.80 -24.86
CA ILE A 68 26.23 15.58 -26.10
C ILE A 68 27.53 16.33 -26.38
#